data_AF-A0A1V4M7S1-F1
#
_entry.id   AF-A0A1V4M7S1-F1
#
_cell.length_a   1.000
_cell.length_b   1.000
_cell.length_c   1.000
_cell.angle_alpha   90.00
_cell.angle_beta   90.00
_cell.angle_gamma   90.00
#
_symmetry.space_group_name_H-M   'P 1'
#
loop_
_entity.id
_entity.type
_entity.pdbx_description
1 polymer ?
#
loop_
_entity_poly.entity_id
_entity_poly.type
_entity_poly.pdbx_seq_one_letter_code
_entity_poly.pdbx_strand_id
1 'polypeptide(L)'
;MTVIKKFKAPLLMAALFIILWFWLPDIAARSTDVAFNYLKEMVLVIPPVFVLMGLLEVWVPKEKITQLIGSGSGIKGILFSFLMGTLPTGPLYIAFPLAGSLLNKGARISNIVIFLGAWAAIKIPQLVADCALF
;
A
#
# COMPACT_ATOMS: atom_id res chain seq x y z
N MET A 1 28.68 18.50 -11.12
CA MET A 1 27.46 19.34 -10.91
C MET A 1 26.13 18.65 -11.23
N THR A 2 26.10 17.36 -11.64
CA THR A 2 24.87 16.68 -12.06
C THR A 2 24.09 16.04 -10.89
N VAL A 3 24.78 15.67 -9.80
CA VAL A 3 24.18 15.01 -8.63
C VAL A 3 23.30 15.96 -7.82
N ILE A 4 23.75 17.18 -7.55
CA ILE A 4 23.00 18.17 -6.74
C ILE A 4 21.68 18.57 -7.42
N LYS A 5 21.65 18.64 -8.76
CA LYS A 5 20.42 18.93 -9.49
C LYS A 5 19.37 17.81 -9.37
N LYS A 6 19.80 16.56 -9.14
CA LYS A 6 18.92 15.39 -9.03
C LYS A 6 18.31 15.25 -7.63
N PHE A 7 19.00 15.73 -6.60
CA PHE A 7 18.59 15.61 -5.19
C PHE A 7 18.03 16.92 -4.59
N LYS A 8 17.57 17.86 -5.42
CA LYS A 8 17.03 19.14 -4.94
C LYS A 8 15.89 18.98 -3.94
N ALA A 9 14.95 18.07 -4.20
CA ALA A 9 13.79 17.83 -3.33
C ALA A 9 14.19 17.32 -1.93
N PRO A 10 15.00 16.25 -1.77
CA PRO A 10 15.44 15.82 -0.45
C PRO A 10 16.37 16.82 0.25
N LEU A 11 17.21 17.55 -0.49
CA LEU A 11 18.02 18.64 0.10
C LEU A 11 17.15 19.78 0.65
N LEU A 12 16.10 20.16 -0.08
CA LEU A 12 15.13 21.16 0.38
C LEU A 12 14.40 20.65 1.63
N MET A 13 13.98 19.40 1.64
CA MET A 13 13.32 18.77 2.79
C MET A 13 14.23 18.76 4.03
N ALA A 14 15.52 18.43 3.85
CA ALA A 14 16.51 18.45 4.93
C ALA A 14 16.73 19.86 5.46
N ALA A 15 16.83 20.86 4.58
CA ALA A 15 16.95 22.26 4.98
C ALA A 15 15.72 22.74 5.78
N LEU A 16 14.52 22.38 5.36
CA LEU A 16 13.28 22.68 6.09
C LEU A 16 13.27 22.02 7.48
N PHE A 17 13.71 20.77 7.59
CA PHE A 17 13.83 20.07 8.88
C PHE A 17 14.85 20.73 9.82
N ILE A 18 15.98 21.19 9.28
CA ILE A 18 17.00 21.91 10.06
C ILE A 18 16.42 23.24 10.57
N ILE A 19 15.74 24.00 9.71
CA ILE A 19 15.08 25.25 10.11
C ILE A 19 14.02 24.99 11.20
N LEU A 20 13.21 23.94 11.03
CA LEU A 20 12.20 23.55 12.01
C LEU A 20 12.82 23.22 13.37
N TRP A 21 13.99 22.56 13.39
CA TRP A 21 14.70 22.22 14.62
C TRP A 21 15.15 23.46 15.41
N PHE A 22 15.56 24.52 14.71
CA PHE A 22 15.97 25.77 15.35
C PHE A 22 14.81 26.61 15.88
N TRP A 23 13.64 26.57 15.22
CA TRP A 23 12.50 27.43 15.59
C TRP A 23 11.48 26.73 16.50
N LEU A 24 11.24 25.44 16.29
CA LEU A 24 10.17 24.66 16.91
C LEU A 24 10.67 23.25 17.24
N PRO A 25 11.59 23.09 18.21
CA PRO A 25 12.24 21.82 18.52
C PRO A 25 11.25 20.71 18.92
N ASP A 26 10.14 21.06 19.58
CA ASP A 26 9.08 20.10 19.94
C ASP A 26 8.39 19.49 18.72
N ILE A 27 8.14 20.30 17.68
CA ILE A 27 7.50 19.84 16.44
C ILE A 27 8.52 19.07 15.61
N ALA A 28 9.78 19.49 15.60
CA ALA A 28 10.87 18.78 14.93
C ALA A 28 11.06 17.37 15.51
N ALA A 29 11.16 17.24 16.84
CA ALA A 29 11.30 15.95 17.51
C ALA A 29 10.12 15.00 17.19
N ARG A 30 8.88 15.48 17.33
CA ARG A 30 7.69 14.68 16.97
C ARG A 30 7.68 14.27 15.50
N SER A 31 8.04 15.18 14.59
CA SER A 31 8.09 14.89 13.16
C SER A 31 9.15 13.84 12.83
N THR A 32 10.30 13.89 13.49
CA THR A 32 11.36 12.89 13.37
C THR A 32 10.91 11.53 13.92
N ASP A 33 10.26 11.48 15.07
CA ASP A 33 9.72 10.24 15.63
C ASP A 33 8.69 9.61 14.72
N VAL A 34 7.74 10.40 14.19
CA VAL A 34 6.76 9.93 13.21
C VAL A 34 7.46 9.38 11.97
N ALA A 35 8.41 10.11 11.40
CA ALA A 35 9.15 9.67 10.22
C ALA A 35 9.92 8.36 10.48
N PHE A 36 10.58 8.23 11.63
CA PHE A 36 11.33 7.03 11.99
C PHE A 36 10.42 5.82 12.24
N ASN A 37 9.27 6.05 12.88
CA ASN A 37 8.26 5.00 13.09
C ASN A 37 7.70 4.49 11.76
N TYR A 38 7.34 5.39 10.83
CA TYR A 38 6.93 5.00 9.48
C TYR A 38 8.04 4.24 8.76
N LEU A 39 9.28 4.72 8.81
CA LEU A 39 10.40 4.03 8.17
C LEU A 39 10.59 2.61 8.72
N LYS A 40 10.54 2.46 10.04
CA LYS A 40 10.63 1.17 10.72
C LYS A 40 9.48 0.25 10.31
N GLU A 41 8.25 0.78 10.24
CA GLU A 41 7.09 0.03 9.77
C GLU A 41 7.29 -0.46 8.33
N MET A 42 7.73 0.39 7.40
CA MET A 42 8.02 -0.02 6.02
C MET A 42 9.02 -1.18 5.98
N VAL A 43 10.15 -1.05 6.70
CA VAL A 43 11.23 -2.04 6.69
C VAL A 43 10.78 -3.37 7.29
N LEU A 44 9.94 -3.35 8.33
CA LEU A 44 9.44 -4.57 8.96
C LEU A 44 8.33 -5.24 8.16
N VAL A 45 7.50 -4.46 7.46
CA VAL A 45 6.35 -4.96 6.69
C VAL A 45 6.75 -5.48 5.32
N ILE A 46 7.76 -4.88 4.68
CA ILE A 46 8.20 -5.27 3.33
C ILE A 46 8.54 -6.77 3.24
N PRO A 47 9.43 -7.35 4.07
CA PRO A 47 9.84 -8.75 3.91
C PRO A 47 8.65 -9.75 4.01
N PRO A 48 7.77 -9.66 5.02
CA PRO A 48 6.56 -10.48 5.07
C PRO A 48 5.67 -10.34 3.83
N VAL A 49 5.49 -9.12 3.30
CA VAL A 49 4.67 -8.88 2.11
C VAL A 49 5.25 -9.55 0.88
N PHE A 50 6.57 -9.52 0.70
CA PHE A 50 7.23 -10.22 -0.40
C PHE A 50 7.09 -11.75 -0.27
N VAL A 51 7.17 -12.29 0.95
CA VAL A 51 6.90 -13.73 1.19
C VAL A 51 5.46 -14.07 0.82
N LEU A 52 4.48 -13.27 1.26
CA LEU A 52 3.07 -13.48 0.91
C LEU A 52 2.82 -13.37 -0.59
N MET A 53 3.47 -12.41 -1.26
CA MET A 53 3.43 -12.29 -2.71
C MET A 53 3.97 -13.55 -3.40
N GLY A 54 5.13 -14.06 -2.96
CA GLY A 54 5.71 -15.29 -3.50
C GLY A 54 4.85 -16.52 -3.23
N LEU A 55 4.25 -16.62 -2.05
CA LEU A 55 3.29 -17.69 -1.73
C LEU A 55 2.06 -17.62 -2.62
N LEU A 56 1.49 -16.43 -2.82
CA LEU A 56 0.36 -16.23 -3.75
C LEU A 56 0.76 -16.61 -5.18
N GLU A 57 2.00 -16.31 -5.56
CA GLU A 57 2.56 -16.65 -6.86
C GLU A 57 2.58 -18.16 -7.11
N VAL A 58 2.95 -18.95 -6.10
CA VAL A 58 2.97 -20.43 -6.19
C VAL A 58 1.59 -21.06 -5.96
N TRP A 59 0.83 -20.58 -4.98
CA TRP A 59 -0.39 -21.24 -4.50
C TRP A 59 -1.62 -20.97 -5.35
N VAL A 60 -1.72 -19.80 -5.97
CA VAL A 60 -2.93 -19.40 -6.70
C VAL A 60 -2.72 -19.63 -8.20
N PRO A 61 -3.29 -20.67 -8.81
CA PRO A 61 -3.11 -20.93 -10.23
C PRO A 61 -3.65 -19.78 -11.09
N LYS A 62 -3.00 -19.53 -12.22
CA LYS A 62 -3.33 -18.44 -13.14
C LYS A 62 -4.79 -18.55 -13.62
N GLU A 63 -5.26 -19.77 -13.83
CA GLU A 63 -6.61 -20.12 -14.28
C GLU A 63 -7.68 -19.63 -13.30
N LYS A 64 -7.42 -19.71 -11.99
CA LYS A 64 -8.35 -19.19 -10.98
C LYS A 64 -8.40 -17.66 -11.00
N ILE A 65 -7.25 -17.00 -11.15
CA ILE A 65 -7.20 -15.54 -11.25
C ILE A 65 -7.95 -15.05 -12.49
N THR A 66 -7.70 -15.66 -13.65
CA THR A 66 -8.35 -15.27 -14.90
C THR A 66 -9.86 -15.52 -14.86
N GLN A 67 -10.31 -16.61 -14.23
CA GLN A 67 -11.73 -16.92 -14.06
C GLN A 67 -12.44 -15.97 -13.08
N LEU A 68 -11.82 -15.66 -11.92
CA LEU A 68 -12.44 -14.88 -10.85
C LEU A 68 -12.36 -13.37 -11.09
N ILE A 69 -11.20 -12.86 -11.52
CA ILE A 69 -10.91 -11.43 -11.61
C ILE A 69 -10.23 -11.04 -12.94
N GLY A 70 -10.15 -11.94 -13.91
CA GLY A 70 -9.62 -11.66 -15.25
C GLY A 70 -10.64 -11.01 -16.21
N SER A 71 -10.26 -10.90 -17.48
CA SER A 71 -11.04 -10.20 -18.50
C SER A 71 -12.46 -10.76 -18.71
N GLY A 72 -12.65 -12.07 -18.50
CA GLY A 72 -13.94 -12.76 -18.66
C GLY A 72 -14.83 -12.78 -17.40
N SER A 73 -14.39 -12.19 -16.29
CA SER A 73 -15.09 -12.32 -14.99
C SER A 73 -16.43 -11.57 -14.91
N GLY A 74 -16.67 -10.61 -15.79
CA GLY A 74 -17.85 -9.74 -15.77
C GLY A 74 -18.08 -9.09 -14.39
N ILE A 75 -19.34 -9.00 -13.97
CA ILE A 75 -19.76 -8.42 -12.68
C ILE A 75 -19.24 -9.23 -11.49
N LYS A 76 -19.08 -10.55 -11.62
CA LYS A 76 -18.59 -11.40 -10.52
C LYS A 76 -17.19 -10.99 -10.09
N GLY A 77 -16.31 -10.65 -11.03
CA GLY A 77 -14.96 -10.19 -10.69
C GLY A 77 -14.90 -8.80 -10.09
N ILE A 78 -15.83 -7.91 -10.44
CA ILE A 78 -15.96 -6.60 -9.79
C ILE A 78 -16.30 -6.78 -8.31
N LEU A 79 -17.33 -7.57 -8.02
CA LEU A 79 -17.76 -7.82 -6.63
C LEU A 79 -16.67 -8.53 -5.83
N PHE A 80 -16.01 -9.53 -6.44
CA PHE A 80 -14.93 -10.26 -5.77
C PHE A 80 -13.73 -9.37 -5.46
N SER A 81 -13.34 -8.50 -6.41
CA SER A 81 -12.22 -7.57 -6.22
C SER A 81 -12.52 -6.53 -5.15
N PHE A 82 -13.75 -6.04 -5.11
CA PHE A 82 -14.22 -5.13 -4.07
C PHE A 82 -14.13 -5.78 -2.69
N LEU A 83 -14.71 -6.97 -2.52
CA LEU A 83 -14.69 -7.71 -1.25
C LEU A 83 -13.26 -8.05 -0.82
N MET A 84 -12.41 -8.52 -1.74
CA MET A 84 -11.00 -8.77 -1.41
C MET A 84 -10.24 -7.51 -1.02
N GLY A 85 -10.59 -6.35 -1.57
CA GLY A 85 -9.95 -5.09 -1.24
C GLY A 85 -10.36 -4.54 0.13
N THR A 86 -11.55 -4.87 0.63
CA THR A 86 -12.03 -4.34 1.93
C THR A 86 -11.55 -5.12 3.14
N LEU A 87 -11.14 -6.38 2.97
CA LEU A 87 -10.72 -7.26 4.08
C LEU A 87 -9.37 -6.89 4.72
N PRO A 88 -8.33 -6.52 3.96
CA PRO A 88 -7.01 -6.33 4.54
C PRO A 88 -6.93 -5.05 5.36
N THR A 89 -6.44 -5.19 6.59
CA THR A 89 -6.05 -4.06 7.43
C THR A 89 -4.57 -3.77 7.22
N GLY A 90 -4.25 -2.48 7.08
CA GLY A 90 -2.86 -2.04 6.96
C GLY A 90 -2.63 -1.05 5.82
N PRO A 91 -1.38 -0.61 5.65
CA PRO A 91 -1.04 0.41 4.68
C PRO A 91 -1.23 -0.02 3.23
N LEU A 92 -1.53 0.95 2.36
CA LEU A 92 -1.82 0.69 0.95
C LEU A 92 -0.59 0.18 0.17
N TYR A 93 0.63 0.53 0.59
CA TYR A 93 1.83 0.10 -0.13
C TYR A 93 2.02 -1.43 -0.14
N ILE A 94 1.40 -2.14 0.81
CA ILE A 94 1.34 -3.60 0.86
C ILE A 94 0.55 -4.18 -0.33
N ALA A 95 -0.48 -3.46 -0.78
CA ALA A 95 -1.38 -3.94 -1.82
C ALA A 95 -0.75 -3.86 -3.22
N PHE A 96 0.27 -3.03 -3.44
CA PHE A 96 0.87 -2.85 -4.77
C PHE A 96 1.65 -4.08 -5.28
N PRO A 97 2.55 -4.73 -4.50
CA PRO A 97 3.20 -5.97 -4.93
C PRO A 97 2.19 -7.08 -5.24
N LEU A 98 1.15 -7.19 -4.40
CA LEU A 98 0.03 -8.10 -4.59
C LEU A 98 -0.72 -7.82 -5.90
N ALA A 99 -1.10 -6.56 -6.13
CA ALA A 99 -1.74 -6.13 -7.36
C ALA A 99 -0.87 -6.42 -8.60
N GLY A 100 0.44 -6.19 -8.51
CA GLY A 100 1.40 -6.54 -9.56
C GLY A 100 1.40 -8.05 -9.87
N SER A 101 1.43 -8.90 -8.84
CA SER A 101 1.34 -10.36 -9.00
C SER A 101 0.04 -10.79 -9.67
N LEU A 102 -1.10 -10.23 -9.25
CA LEU A 102 -2.41 -10.52 -9.84
C LEU A 102 -2.51 -10.07 -11.30
N LEU A 103 -1.95 -8.89 -11.64
CA LEU A 103 -1.86 -8.40 -13.02
C LEU A 103 -1.04 -9.34 -13.89
N ASN A 104 0.12 -9.79 -13.42
CA ASN A 104 0.96 -10.76 -14.14
C ASN A 104 0.24 -12.09 -14.39
N LYS A 105 -0.70 -12.46 -13.51
CA LYS A 105 -1.56 -13.64 -13.65
C LYS A 105 -2.81 -13.41 -14.50
N GLY A 106 -2.98 -12.24 -15.12
CA GLY A 106 -4.07 -11.97 -16.05
C GLY A 106 -5.34 -11.42 -15.39
N ALA A 107 -5.23 -10.83 -14.20
CA ALA A 107 -6.31 -10.03 -13.64
C ALA A 107 -6.59 -8.80 -14.54
N ARG A 108 -7.86 -8.42 -14.65
CA ARG A 108 -8.25 -7.23 -15.43
C ARG A 108 -7.85 -5.97 -14.67
N ILE A 109 -7.29 -4.98 -15.37
CA ILE A 109 -6.85 -3.71 -14.77
C ILE A 109 -7.99 -3.04 -13.98
N SER A 110 -9.22 -3.03 -14.50
CA SER A 110 -10.37 -2.44 -13.79
C SER A 110 -10.63 -3.10 -12.43
N ASN A 111 -10.49 -4.42 -12.35
CA ASN A 111 -10.69 -5.18 -11.12
C ASN A 111 -9.58 -4.88 -10.10
N ILE A 112 -8.34 -4.69 -10.57
CA ILE A 112 -7.22 -4.28 -9.72
C ILE A 112 -7.39 -2.85 -9.20
N VAL A 113 -7.89 -1.93 -10.02
CA VAL A 113 -8.22 -0.57 -9.57
C VAL A 113 -9.31 -0.61 -8.51
N ILE A 114 -10.35 -1.44 -8.68
CA ILE A 114 -11.42 -1.62 -7.69
C ILE A 114 -10.86 -2.21 -6.39
N PHE A 115 -10.02 -3.23 -6.48
CA PHE A 115 -9.34 -3.83 -5.32
C PHE A 115 -8.49 -2.81 -4.55
N LEU A 116 -7.62 -2.07 -5.24
CA LEU A 116 -6.77 -1.04 -4.62
C LEU A 116 -7.60 0.13 -4.07
N GLY A 117 -8.66 0.53 -4.77
CA GLY A 117 -9.58 1.57 -4.31
C GLY A 117 -10.34 1.16 -3.06
N ALA A 118 -10.86 -0.06 -3.01
CA ALA A 118 -11.54 -0.61 -1.84
C ALA A 118 -10.58 -0.75 -0.64
N TRP A 119 -9.33 -1.14 -0.89
CA TRP A 119 -8.27 -1.15 0.14
C TRP A 119 -7.97 0.26 0.63
N ALA A 120 -7.85 1.25 -0.25
CA ALA A 120 -7.52 2.61 0.15
C ALA A 120 -8.66 3.29 0.94
N ALA A 121 -9.90 3.10 0.51
CA ALA A 121 -11.03 3.93 0.95
C ALA A 121 -11.95 3.26 1.99
N ILE A 122 -12.13 1.94 1.95
CA ILE A 122 -13.22 1.30 2.69
C ILE A 122 -12.73 0.53 3.91
N LYS A 123 -11.82 -0.44 3.76
CA LYS A 123 -11.29 -1.25 4.88
C LYS A 123 -12.34 -1.59 5.96
N ILE A 124 -13.40 -2.31 5.59
CA ILE A 124 -14.59 -2.55 6.45
C ILE A 124 -14.19 -2.99 7.88
N PRO A 125 -13.27 -3.96 8.09
CA PRO A 125 -12.89 -4.37 9.44
C PRO A 125 -12.29 -3.23 10.27
N GLN A 126 -11.52 -2.34 9.63
CA GLN A 126 -10.93 -1.20 10.29
C GLN A 126 -11.99 -0.15 10.64
N LEU A 127 -12.92 0.14 9.73
CA LEU A 127 -14.04 1.03 10.03
C LEU A 127 -14.90 0.53 11.19
N VAL A 128 -15.20 -0.78 11.22
CA VAL A 128 -15.98 -1.38 12.32
C VAL A 128 -15.23 -1.28 13.64
N ALA A 129 -13.92 -1.54 13.64
CA ALA A 129 -13.08 -1.42 14.83
C ALA A 129 -13.03 0.04 15.33
N ASP A 130 -12.85 1.01 14.43
CA ASP A 130 -12.84 2.42 14.77
C ASP A 130 -14.20 2.86 15.34
N CYS A 131 -15.32 2.48 14.71
CA CYS A 131 -16.68 2.78 15.19
C CYS A 131 -17.02 2.11 16.53
N ALA A 132 -16.47 0.93 16.84
CA ALA A 132 -16.70 0.23 18.10
C ALA A 132 -15.92 0.82 19.28
N LEU A 133 -14.90 1.66 19.01
CA LEU A 133 -14.07 2.32 20.01
C LEU A 133 -14.57 3.73 20.39
N PHE A 134 -15.63 4.23 19.75
CA PHE A 134 -16.36 5.45 20.11
C PHE A 134 -17.59 5.14 20.97
#